data_AF-A0A969GE47-F1
#
_entry.id   AF-A0A969GE47-F1
#
_cell.length_a   1.000
_cell.length_b   1.000
_cell.length_c   1.000
_cell.angle_alpha   90.00
_cell.angle_beta   90.00
_cell.angle_gamma   90.00
#
_symmetry.space_group_name_H-M   'P 1'
#
loop_
_entity.id
_entity.type
_entity.pdbx_description
1 polymer ?
#
loop_
_entity_poly.entity_id
_entity_poly.type
_entity_poly.pdbx_seq_one_letter_code
_entity_poly.pdbx_strand_id
1 'polypeptide(L)'
;MPRGSGSSLGGQAIGKALILDCSRYLKSIIEINPQEHYAVVEPGVILADLNHAVAKHGLMFGPDPASAERATMGGVIGNNATGAHSILYGMSADHLLEAEVLLSDGSLSKWGMVNSEWGIGNRELEIVSVVNE
;
A
#
# COMPACT_ATOMS: atom_id res chain seq x y z
N MET A 1 7.03 13.22 -10.91
CA MET A 1 5.82 12.39 -10.98
C MET A 1 6.16 11.02 -10.43
N PRO A 2 5.74 10.71 -9.19
CA PRO A 2 5.82 9.36 -8.65
C PRO A 2 5.09 8.38 -9.56
N ARG A 3 5.72 7.26 -9.89
CA ARG A 3 5.14 6.21 -10.75
C ARG A 3 5.58 4.84 -10.27
N GLY A 4 4.60 4.00 -9.92
CA GLY A 4 4.80 2.56 -9.80
C GLY A 4 4.80 1.88 -11.18
N SER A 5 4.06 0.77 -11.31
CA SER A 5 3.92 0.05 -12.59
C SER A 5 3.13 0.80 -13.68
N GLY A 6 2.48 1.92 -13.33
CA GLY A 6 1.72 2.72 -14.28
C GLY A 6 0.37 2.14 -14.69
N SER A 7 -0.23 1.27 -13.85
CA SER A 7 -1.54 0.63 -14.12
C SER A 7 -2.77 1.53 -13.88
N SER A 8 -2.58 2.79 -13.45
CA SER A 8 -3.69 3.73 -13.22
C SER A 8 -4.47 4.01 -14.50
N LEU A 9 -5.80 4.07 -14.37
CA LEU A 9 -6.72 4.45 -15.45
C LEU A 9 -7.10 5.94 -15.40
N GLY A 10 -6.73 6.66 -14.34
CA GLY A 10 -7.06 8.08 -14.13
C GLY A 10 -6.12 9.07 -14.82
N GLY A 11 -5.18 8.59 -15.64
CA GLY A 11 -4.21 9.44 -16.35
C GLY A 11 -3.06 9.98 -15.50
N GLN A 12 -2.99 9.67 -14.19
CA GLN A 12 -1.94 10.18 -13.29
C GLN A 12 -0.54 9.61 -13.60
N ALA A 13 -0.46 8.50 -14.35
CA ALA A 13 0.80 7.84 -14.70
C ALA A 13 1.40 8.34 -16.03
N ILE A 14 0.74 9.27 -16.73
CA ILE A 14 1.15 9.78 -18.04
C ILE A 14 1.39 11.30 -17.97
N GLY A 15 2.35 11.81 -18.75
CA GLY A 15 2.66 13.23 -18.84
C GLY A 15 4.15 13.54 -18.96
N LYS A 16 4.48 14.79 -19.32
CA LYS A 16 5.87 15.28 -19.37
C LYS A 16 6.32 15.67 -17.97
N ALA A 17 7.07 14.79 -17.31
CA ALA A 17 7.63 15.03 -15.98
C ALA A 17 8.88 14.17 -15.75
N LEU A 18 9.68 14.54 -14.74
CA LEU A 18 10.65 13.62 -14.16
C LEU A 18 9.90 12.44 -13.51
N ILE A 19 10.24 11.21 -13.85
CA ILE A 19 9.63 10.01 -13.26
C ILE A 19 10.43 9.59 -12.03
N LEU A 20 9.73 9.44 -10.89
CA LEU A 20 10.28 8.87 -9.67
C LEU A 20 9.74 7.43 -9.55
N ASP A 21 10.60 6.44 -9.72
CA ASP A 21 10.25 5.02 -9.76
C ASP A 21 10.86 4.27 -8.58
N CYS A 22 10.01 3.85 -7.65
CA CYS A 22 10.40 3.08 -6.46
C CYS A 22 10.37 1.57 -6.70
N SER A 23 9.79 1.09 -7.80
CA SER A 23 9.53 -0.34 -8.04
C SER A 23 10.78 -1.21 -8.18
N ARG A 24 11.93 -0.60 -8.49
CA ARG A 24 13.20 -1.32 -8.67
C ARG A 24 13.95 -1.57 -7.38
N TYR A 25 14.02 -0.56 -6.51
CA TYR A 25 14.95 -0.53 -5.37
C TYR A 25 14.27 -0.46 -4.00
N LEU A 26 13.02 0.00 -3.93
CA LEU A 26 12.25 0.08 -2.69
C LEU A 26 11.10 -0.93 -2.79
N LYS A 27 11.40 -2.23 -2.76
CA LYS A 27 10.44 -3.32 -3.04
C LYS A 27 10.49 -4.47 -2.03
N SER A 28 10.91 -4.17 -0.81
CA SER A 28 11.09 -5.12 0.28
C SER A 28 9.86 -5.13 1.18
N ILE A 29 9.50 -6.33 1.65
CA ILE A 29 8.61 -6.49 2.80
C ILE A 29 9.51 -6.47 4.03
N ILE A 30 9.40 -5.42 4.84
CA ILE A 30 10.28 -5.16 5.98
C ILE A 30 9.89 -6.03 7.16
N GLU A 31 8.58 -6.11 7.43
CA GLU A 31 8.04 -6.86 8.55
C GLU A 31 6.68 -7.46 8.19
N ILE A 32 6.40 -8.65 8.73
CA ILE A 32 5.07 -9.24 8.79
C ILE A 32 4.88 -9.67 10.25
N ASN A 33 3.83 -9.16 10.90
CA ASN A 33 3.43 -9.54 12.24
C ASN A 33 2.06 -10.25 12.18
N PRO A 34 2.04 -11.59 12.13
CA PRO A 34 0.79 -12.35 12.06
C PRO A 34 -0.07 -12.27 13.32
N GLN A 35 0.50 -11.91 14.47
CA GLN A 35 -0.21 -11.88 15.75
C GLN A 35 -1.04 -10.61 15.87
N GLU A 36 -0.45 -9.49 15.47
CA GLU A 36 -1.09 -8.16 15.48
C GLU A 36 -1.73 -7.81 14.12
N HIS A 37 -1.69 -8.74 13.16
CA HIS A 37 -2.22 -8.56 11.80
C HIS A 37 -1.73 -7.29 11.10
N TYR A 38 -0.42 -7.03 11.07
CA TYR A 38 0.12 -5.96 10.23
C TYR A 38 1.33 -6.37 9.38
N ALA A 39 1.62 -5.56 8.36
CA ALA A 39 2.84 -5.63 7.58
C ALA A 39 3.46 -4.25 7.33
N VAL A 40 4.78 -4.18 7.25
CA VAL A 40 5.55 -2.99 6.87
C VAL A 40 6.19 -3.25 5.51
N VAL A 41 5.92 -2.40 4.52
CA VAL A 41 6.30 -2.65 3.12
C VAL A 41 6.85 -1.41 2.43
N GLU A 42 7.84 -1.59 1.57
CA GLU A 42 8.30 -0.49 0.72
C GLU A 42 7.29 -0.19 -0.42
N PRO A 43 7.23 1.06 -0.94
CA PRO A 43 6.25 1.48 -1.95
C PRO A 43 6.25 0.68 -3.26
N GLY A 44 7.37 0.05 -3.59
CA GLY A 44 7.57 -0.75 -4.79
C GLY A 44 7.18 -2.21 -4.68
N VAL A 45 6.79 -2.71 -3.50
CA VAL A 45 6.28 -4.08 -3.33
C VAL A 45 5.05 -4.28 -4.22
N ILE A 46 4.96 -5.40 -4.93
CA ILE A 46 3.76 -5.73 -5.71
C ILE A 46 2.71 -6.30 -4.76
N LEU A 47 1.45 -5.90 -4.93
CA LEU A 47 0.34 -6.36 -4.09
C LEU A 47 0.23 -7.90 -4.04
N ALA A 48 0.34 -8.57 -5.18
CA ALA A 48 0.33 -10.03 -5.23
C ALA A 48 1.50 -10.66 -4.44
N ASP A 49 2.68 -10.04 -4.44
CA ASP A 49 3.85 -10.53 -3.69
C ASP A 49 3.63 -10.39 -2.17
N LEU A 50 3.03 -9.27 -1.72
CA LEU A 50 2.60 -9.10 -0.33
C LEU A 50 1.62 -10.21 0.06
N ASN A 51 0.55 -10.38 -0.72
CA ASN A 51 -0.47 -11.40 -0.46
C ASN A 51 0.10 -12.82 -0.45
N HIS A 52 1.05 -13.14 -1.34
CA HIS A 52 1.75 -14.42 -1.32
C HIS A 52 2.56 -14.62 -0.04
N ALA A 53 3.28 -13.58 0.41
CA ALA A 53 4.12 -13.65 1.60
C ALA A 53 3.30 -13.88 2.89
N VAL A 54 2.10 -13.29 2.97
CA VAL A 54 1.24 -13.36 4.16
C VAL A 54 0.27 -14.54 4.14
N ALA A 55 -0.01 -15.12 2.97
CA ALA A 55 -0.89 -16.29 2.83
C ALA A 55 -0.44 -17.49 3.68
N LYS A 56 0.87 -17.66 3.91
CA LYS A 56 1.42 -18.71 4.80
C LYS A 56 0.96 -18.59 6.26
N HIS A 57 0.45 -17.42 6.63
CA HIS A 57 -0.12 -17.13 7.95
C HIS A 57 -1.66 -17.15 7.95
N GLY A 58 -2.30 -17.48 6.83
CA GLY A 58 -3.75 -17.42 6.69
C GLY A 58 -4.30 -15.98 6.62
N LEU A 59 -3.45 -15.02 6.22
CA LEU A 59 -3.79 -13.60 6.14
C LEU A 59 -3.78 -13.12 4.68
N MET A 60 -4.37 -11.94 4.45
CA MET A 60 -4.44 -11.26 3.15
C MET A 60 -4.58 -9.75 3.37
N PHE A 61 -4.09 -8.94 2.43
CA PHE A 61 -4.44 -7.53 2.25
C PHE A 61 -5.61 -7.42 1.27
N GLY A 62 -6.73 -6.90 1.78
CA GLY A 62 -8.07 -7.01 1.20
C GLY A 62 -8.29 -6.50 -0.24
N PRO A 63 -7.82 -5.28 -0.60
CA PRO A 63 -8.04 -4.72 -1.93
C PRO A 63 -7.53 -5.64 -3.06
N ASP A 64 -8.41 -5.95 -4.01
CA ASP A 64 -8.14 -6.90 -5.10
C ASP A 64 -8.32 -6.29 -6.51
N PRO A 65 -7.64 -5.19 -6.84
CA PRO A 65 -7.74 -4.60 -8.17
C PRO A 65 -7.31 -5.60 -9.26
N ALA A 66 -7.90 -5.52 -10.45
CA ALA A 66 -7.52 -6.34 -11.62
C ALA A 66 -6.04 -6.18 -12.04
N SER A 67 -5.30 -5.24 -11.44
CA SER A 67 -3.87 -5.04 -11.65
C SER A 67 -2.99 -5.58 -10.53
N ALA A 68 -3.51 -6.37 -9.58
CA ALA A 68 -2.79 -6.84 -8.38
C ALA A 68 -1.42 -7.49 -8.67
N GLU A 69 -1.30 -8.24 -9.78
CA GLU A 69 -0.06 -8.88 -10.24
C GLU A 69 1.07 -7.90 -10.66
N ARG A 70 0.79 -6.61 -10.70
CA ARG A 70 1.77 -5.57 -11.07
C ARG A 70 1.61 -4.26 -10.31
N ALA A 71 0.48 -4.01 -9.66
CA ALA A 71 0.25 -2.80 -8.89
C ALA A 71 1.20 -2.78 -7.69
N THR A 72 1.99 -1.72 -7.59
CA THR A 72 2.90 -1.52 -6.47
C THR A 72 2.15 -0.90 -5.29
N MET A 73 2.55 -1.19 -4.05
CA MET A 73 1.85 -0.74 -2.84
C MET A 73 1.70 0.78 -2.76
N GLY A 74 2.72 1.54 -3.15
CA GLY A 74 2.60 3.01 -3.22
C GLY A 74 1.55 3.48 -4.23
N GLY A 75 1.33 2.73 -5.32
CA GLY A 75 0.28 3.01 -6.29
C GLY A 75 -1.11 2.55 -5.83
N VAL A 76 -1.18 1.42 -5.12
CA VAL A 76 -2.40 0.92 -4.47
C VAL A 76 -2.92 1.97 -3.48
N ILE A 77 -2.07 2.40 -2.53
CA ILE A 77 -2.41 3.43 -1.54
C ILE A 77 -2.70 4.78 -2.22
N GLY A 78 -1.83 5.23 -3.12
CA GLY A 78 -1.97 6.53 -3.79
C GLY A 78 -3.24 6.68 -4.62
N ASN A 79 -3.85 5.58 -5.06
CA ASN A 79 -5.13 5.57 -5.77
C ASN A 79 -6.33 5.18 -4.92
N ASN A 80 -6.14 4.92 -3.61
CA ASN A 80 -7.15 4.32 -2.76
C ASN A 80 -7.79 3.10 -3.44
N ALA A 81 -6.94 2.17 -3.89
CA ALA A 81 -7.35 1.10 -4.78
C ALA A 81 -8.41 0.19 -4.14
N THR A 82 -9.24 -0.39 -5.00
CA THR A 82 -10.37 -1.25 -4.65
C THR A 82 -10.44 -2.40 -5.65
N GLY A 83 -11.40 -3.31 -5.49
CA GLY A 83 -11.58 -4.43 -6.42
C GLY A 83 -12.96 -5.09 -6.31
N ALA A 84 -13.08 -6.28 -6.89
CA ALA A 84 -14.37 -6.96 -7.03
C ALA A 84 -15.00 -7.33 -5.69
N HIS A 85 -14.18 -7.52 -4.65
CA HIS A 85 -14.62 -7.91 -3.31
C HIS A 85 -14.60 -6.74 -2.32
N SER A 86 -14.64 -5.49 -2.80
CA SER A 86 -14.59 -4.30 -1.94
C SER A 86 -15.74 -4.19 -0.93
N ILE A 87 -16.88 -4.84 -1.17
CA ILE A 87 -17.98 -4.91 -0.20
C ILE A 87 -17.58 -5.73 1.03
N LEU A 88 -16.73 -6.75 0.84
CA LEU A 88 -16.23 -7.60 1.91
C LEU A 88 -14.96 -7.02 2.54
N TYR A 89 -14.06 -6.49 1.71
CA TYR A 89 -12.70 -6.11 2.14
C TYR A 89 -12.43 -4.61 2.14
N GLY A 90 -13.36 -3.73 1.75
CA GLY A 90 -13.10 -2.29 1.68
C GLY A 90 -12.11 -1.86 0.60
N MET A 91 -11.57 -0.65 0.76
CA MET A 91 -10.57 -0.01 -0.10
C MET A 91 -9.23 0.07 0.61
N SER A 92 -8.14 0.38 -0.11
CA SER A 92 -6.80 0.39 0.49
C SER A 92 -6.61 1.42 1.60
N ALA A 93 -7.39 2.52 1.62
CA ALA A 93 -7.36 3.47 2.72
C ALA A 93 -7.93 2.89 4.03
N ASP A 94 -8.84 1.92 3.95
CA ASP A 94 -9.44 1.27 5.13
C ASP A 94 -8.43 0.35 5.86
N HIS A 95 -7.31 0.01 5.21
CA HIS A 95 -6.25 -0.86 5.74
C HIS A 95 -4.93 -0.13 6.03
N LEU A 96 -4.86 1.18 5.79
CA LEU A 96 -3.63 1.95 6.02
C LEU A 96 -3.60 2.46 7.46
N LEU A 97 -2.65 2.00 8.25
CA LEU A 97 -2.45 2.46 9.63
C LEU A 97 -1.55 3.68 9.68
N GLU A 98 -0.46 3.61 8.93
CA GLU A 98 0.62 4.57 9.00
C GLU A 98 1.39 4.62 7.68
N ALA A 99 1.88 5.81 7.34
CA ALA A 99 2.72 6.03 6.18
C ALA A 99 3.79 7.06 6.50
N GLU A 100 5.02 6.73 6.15
CA GLU A 100 6.09 7.70 6.02
C GLU A 100 6.07 8.25 4.59
N VAL A 101 6.12 9.57 4.45
CA VAL A 101 5.93 10.27 3.18
C VAL A 101 6.95 11.37 2.99
N LEU A 102 7.43 11.52 1.76
CA LEU A 102 8.24 12.64 1.33
C LEU A 102 7.33 13.68 0.66
N LEU A 103 7.27 14.88 1.24
CA LEU A 103 6.46 15.98 0.73
C LEU A 103 7.16 16.72 -0.42
N SER A 104 6.41 17.57 -1.12
CA SER A 104 6.91 18.29 -2.30
C SER A 104 8.03 19.30 -2.01
N ASP A 105 8.17 19.73 -0.76
CA ASP A 105 9.27 20.58 -0.29
C ASP A 105 10.51 19.76 0.16
N GLY A 106 10.44 18.43 0.06
CA GLY A 106 11.51 17.52 0.47
C GLY A 106 11.49 17.17 1.96
N SER A 107 10.51 17.65 2.73
CA SER A 107 10.37 17.26 4.13
C SER A 107 9.81 15.84 4.27
N LEU A 108 10.29 15.11 5.27
CA LEU A 108 9.73 13.83 5.68
C LEU A 108 8.58 14.08 6.66
N SER A 109 7.48 13.36 6.47
CA SER A 109 6.33 13.40 7.36
C SER A 109 5.86 11.98 7.65
N LYS A 110 5.33 11.80 8.86
CA LYS A 110 4.75 10.55 9.32
C LYS A 110 3.26 10.77 9.54
N TRP A 111 2.43 10.02 8.81
CA TRP A 111 0.98 10.09 8.86
C TRP A 111 0.43 8.83 9.50
N GLY A 112 -0.64 8.96 10.27
CA GLY A 112 -1.35 7.83 10.86
C GLY A 112 -2.74 8.26 11.32
N MET A 113 -3.46 7.34 11.97
CA MET A 113 -4.82 7.59 12.45
C MET A 113 -4.91 8.79 13.39
N VAL A 114 -5.83 9.72 13.09
CA VAL A 114 -6.12 10.88 13.94
C VAL A 114 -7.15 10.46 14.99
N ASN A 115 -6.71 10.27 16.24
CA ASN A 115 -7.49 9.78 17.39
C ASN A 115 -8.00 8.33 17.22
N SER A 116 -7.32 7.38 17.87
CA SER A 116 -7.55 5.92 17.79
C SER A 116 -8.85 5.42 18.44
N GLU A 117 -9.93 6.20 18.44
CA GLU A 117 -11.23 5.81 19.06
C GLU A 117 -12.22 5.18 18.06
N TRP A 118 -11.88 5.13 16.77
CA TRP A 118 -12.63 4.33 15.80
C TRP A 118 -12.21 2.87 15.93
N GLY A 119 -13.05 2.08 16.59
CA GLY A 119 -12.86 0.65 16.78
C GLY A 119 -12.63 -0.08 15.46
N ILE A 120 -11.43 -0.62 15.31
CA ILE A 120 -11.01 -1.48 14.21
C ILE A 120 -11.92 -2.71 14.19
N GLY A 121 -12.76 -2.80 13.16
CA GLY A 121 -13.64 -3.94 12.91
C GLY A 121 -12.81 -5.16 12.57
N ASN A 122 -13.16 -6.29 13.19
CA ASN A 122 -12.50 -7.58 13.03
C ASN A 122 -12.08 -7.94 11.58
N ARG A 123 -10.77 -8.22 11.42
CA ARG A 123 -10.09 -9.12 10.45
C ARG A 123 -9.78 -8.58 9.04
N GLU A 124 -8.56 -8.07 8.85
CA GLU A 124 -7.55 -8.48 7.84
C GLU A 124 -6.26 -7.63 8.04
N LEU A 125 -5.16 -7.94 7.33
CA LEU A 125 -3.85 -7.31 7.55
C LEU A 125 -3.85 -5.80 7.30
N GLU A 126 -3.25 -5.06 8.21
CA GLU A 126 -3.16 -3.60 8.18
C GLU A 126 -1.70 -3.16 7.83
N ILE A 127 -1.50 -2.12 7.02
CA ILE A 127 -0.15 -1.72 6.54
C ILE A 127 0.37 -0.52 7.33
N VAL A 128 1.58 -0.63 7.87
CA VAL A 128 2.16 0.32 8.84
C VAL A 128 3.27 1.21 8.29
N SER A 129 3.86 0.96 7.11
CA SER A 129 4.75 1.97 6.54
C SER A 129 4.95 1.81 5.04
N VAL A 130 5.34 2.93 4.42
CA VAL A 130 5.67 3.10 3.00
C VAL A 130 6.99 3.89 2.85
N VAL A 131 8.03 3.67 3.67
CA VAL A 131 9.45 3.93 3.27
C VAL A 131 10.45 3.37 4.29
N ASN A 132 11.70 3.17 3.81
CA ASN A 132 12.90 2.76 4.54
C ASN A 132 13.86 3.95 4.78
N GLU A 133 14.79 3.77 5.72
CA GLU A 133 15.94 4.61 6.09
C GLU A 133 16.81 5.14 4.93
#